data_AF-A0A353DHR8-F1
#
_entry.id   AF-A0A353DHR8-F1
#
_cell.length_a   1.000
_cell.length_b   1.000
_cell.length_c   1.000
_cell.angle_alpha   90.00
_cell.angle_beta   90.00
_cell.angle_gamma   90.00
#
_symmetry.space_group_name_H-M   'P 1'
#
loop_
_entity.id
_entity.type
_entity.pdbx_description
1 polymer ?
#
loop_
_entity_poly.entity_id
_entity_poly.type
_entity_poly.pdbx_seq_one_letter_code
_entity_poly.pdbx_strand_id
1 'polypeptide(L)'
;MIQIIYRTILLTAVGGALMAVYLMINHRENLVHDPVTMPEWIPFWPLLAIPYLGMLVVPGCLSLFIREQRDFYQYLVSITIAFLVVGGIWYFYPTEMIRPPIPGNWQSHVYREMVSVDNPVCIVPCGHVITPIAVFCIL
;
A
#
# COMPACT_ATOMS: atom_id res chain seq x y z
N MET A 1 20.93 7.08 17.73
CA MET A 1 19.70 6.61 18.40
C MET A 1 18.57 7.63 18.37
N ILE A 2 18.76 8.86 18.88
CA ILE A 2 17.71 9.91 18.89
C ILE A 2 17.12 10.17 17.49
N GLN A 3 17.96 10.24 16.46
CA GLN A 3 17.51 10.45 15.08
C GLN A 3 16.61 9.33 14.55
N ILE A 4 16.92 8.06 14.88
CA ILE A 4 16.09 6.92 14.47
C ILE A 4 14.72 7.00 15.16
N ILE A 5 14.69 7.31 16.45
CA ILE A 5 13.42 7.46 17.19
C ILE A 5 12.55 8.56 16.55
N TYR A 6 13.14 9.72 16.27
CA TYR A 6 12.44 10.83 15.61
C TYR A 6 11.90 10.43 14.23
N ARG A 7 12.72 9.76 13.41
CA ARG A 7 12.33 9.25 12.09
C ARG A 7 11.19 8.24 12.18
N THR A 8 11.25 7.32 13.15
CA THR A 8 10.17 6.36 13.40
C THR A 8 8.87 7.07 13.76
N ILE A 9 8.91 8.07 14.65
CA ILE A 9 7.72 8.85 15.02
C ILE A 9 7.11 9.52 13.78
N LEU A 10 7.93 10.20 12.97
CA LEU A 10 7.44 10.86 11.77
C LEU A 10 6.90 9.87 10.73
N LEU A 11 7.61 8.78 10.49
CA LEU A 11 7.20 7.75 9.54
C LEU A 11 5.87 7.13 9.95
N THR A 12 5.70 6.82 11.24
CA THR A 12 4.44 6.29 11.76
C THR A 12 3.32 7.32 11.70
N ALA A 13 3.60 8.59 12.00
CA ALA A 13 2.59 9.66 11.92
C ALA A 13 2.10 9.87 10.48
N VAL A 14 3.03 10.00 9.53
CA VAL A 14 2.72 10.16 8.10
C VAL A 14 2.06 8.89 7.57
N GLY A 15 2.69 7.73 7.73
CA GLY A 15 2.17 6.45 7.25
C GLY A 15 0.80 6.10 7.83
N GLY A 16 0.60 6.35 9.12
CA GLY A 16 -0.70 6.17 9.78
C GLY A 16 -1.78 7.08 9.23
N ALA A 17 -1.46 8.35 8.97
CA ALA A 17 -2.40 9.28 8.34
C ALA A 17 -2.77 8.85 6.91
N LEU A 18 -1.78 8.45 6.10
CA LEU A 18 -2.03 7.94 4.74
C LEU A 18 -2.85 6.65 4.76
N MET A 19 -2.56 5.73 5.68
CA MET A 19 -3.34 4.50 5.88
C MET A 19 -4.78 4.80 6.30
N ALA A 20 -5.00 5.78 7.18
CA ALA A 20 -6.35 6.17 7.58
C ALA A 20 -7.16 6.73 6.40
N VAL A 21 -6.54 7.59 5.58
CA VAL A 21 -7.17 8.10 4.35
C VAL A 21 -7.45 6.96 3.38
N TYR A 22 -6.51 6.02 3.21
CA TYR A 22 -6.71 4.83 2.38
C TYR A 22 -7.93 4.03 2.83
N LEU A 23 -8.00 3.67 4.12
CA LEU A 23 -9.10 2.88 4.67
C LEU A 23 -10.44 3.60 4.52
N MET A 24 -10.46 4.92 4.71
CA MET A 24 -11.65 5.74 4.47
C MET A 24 -12.12 5.64 3.02
N ILE A 25 -11.22 5.64 2.03
CA ILE A 25 -11.58 5.50 0.60
C ILE A 25 -12.01 4.05 0.31
N ASN A 26 -11.25 3.07 0.80
CA ASN A 26 -11.42 1.63 0.57
C ASN A 26 -12.75 1.09 1.11
N HIS A 27 -13.30 1.70 2.17
CA HIS A 27 -14.57 1.29 2.80
C HIS A 27 -15.76 2.18 2.42
N ARG A 28 -15.68 2.97 1.35
CA ARG A 28 -16.83 3.73 0.86
C ARG A 28 -17.87 2.78 0.28
N GLU A 29 -19.09 2.87 0.79
CA GLU A 29 -20.22 2.08 0.31
C GLU A 29 -21.03 2.82 -0.76
N ASN A 30 -21.88 2.08 -1.48
CA ASN A 30 -22.86 2.60 -2.45
C ASN A 30 -22.24 3.36 -3.64
N LEU A 31 -21.01 3.01 -4.02
CA LEU A 31 -20.35 3.52 -5.23
C LEU A 31 -20.55 2.55 -6.40
N VAL A 32 -20.67 3.11 -7.60
CA VAL A 32 -20.50 2.36 -8.84
C VAL A 32 -19.00 2.29 -9.12
N HIS A 33 -18.45 1.08 -9.20
CA HIS A 33 -17.03 0.85 -9.47
C HIS A 33 -16.82 0.43 -10.93
N ASP A 34 -15.75 0.93 -11.53
CA ASP A 34 -15.28 0.44 -12.82
C ASP A 34 -14.58 -0.91 -12.64
N PRO A 35 -15.02 -1.97 -13.34
CA PRO A 35 -14.45 -3.30 -13.16
C PRO A 35 -13.06 -3.39 -13.77
N VAL A 36 -12.13 -3.99 -13.03
CA VAL A 36 -10.77 -4.32 -13.48
C VAL A 36 -10.63 -5.83 -13.50
N THR A 37 -10.44 -6.39 -14.70
CA THR A 37 -10.27 -7.83 -14.89
C THR A 37 -8.80 -8.20 -14.72
N MET A 38 -8.53 -9.15 -13.83
CA MET A 38 -7.21 -9.78 -13.74
C MET A 38 -6.96 -10.61 -15.01
N PRO A 39 -5.81 -10.46 -15.69
CA PRO A 39 -5.50 -11.29 -16.84
C PRO A 39 -5.46 -12.79 -16.47
N GLU A 40 -6.13 -13.62 -17.27
CA GLU A 40 -6.30 -15.06 -16.99
C GLU A 40 -4.99 -15.85 -16.89
N TRP A 41 -3.92 -15.34 -17.52
CA TRP A 41 -2.60 -15.95 -17.51
C TRP A 41 -1.83 -15.72 -16.20
N ILE A 42 -2.29 -14.83 -15.31
CA ILE A 42 -1.65 -14.60 -14.01
C ILE A 42 -2.18 -15.63 -13.01
N PRO A 43 -1.34 -16.56 -12.52
CA PRO A 43 -1.79 -17.55 -11.55
C PRO A 43 -2.09 -16.90 -10.20
N PHE A 44 -3.20 -17.30 -9.58
CA PHE A 44 -3.50 -16.90 -8.21
C PHE A 44 -2.77 -17.79 -7.19
N TRP A 45 -1.75 -17.24 -6.54
CA TRP A 45 -0.98 -17.92 -5.49
C TRP A 45 -1.11 -17.19 -4.15
N PRO A 46 -1.89 -17.70 -3.18
CA PRO A 46 -2.11 -17.03 -1.89
C PRO A 46 -0.84 -16.70 -1.10
N LEU A 47 0.23 -17.50 -1.26
CA LEU A 47 1.53 -17.23 -0.61
C LEU A 47 2.14 -15.89 -1.02
N LEU A 48 1.79 -15.37 -2.21
CA LEU A 48 2.28 -14.07 -2.67
C LEU A 48 1.71 -12.90 -1.85
N ALA A 49 0.71 -13.13 -0.99
CA ALA A 49 0.31 -12.15 0.01
C ALA A 49 1.46 -11.75 0.95
N ILE A 50 2.39 -12.67 1.24
CA ILE A 50 3.54 -12.39 2.13
C ILE A 50 4.50 -11.36 1.50
N PRO A 51 5.11 -11.59 0.32
CA PRO A 51 5.97 -10.59 -0.31
C PRO A 51 5.20 -9.31 -0.63
N TYR A 52 3.90 -9.39 -0.93
CA TYR A 52 3.06 -8.22 -1.14
C TYR A 52 2.94 -7.33 0.10
N LEU A 53 2.64 -7.90 1.27
CA LEU A 53 2.68 -7.17 2.55
C LEU A 53 4.10 -6.67 2.87
N GLY A 54 5.12 -7.43 2.47
CA GLY A 54 6.52 -7.01 2.53
C GLY A 54 6.78 -5.70 1.78
N MET A 55 6.15 -5.48 0.62
CA MET A 55 6.27 -4.22 -0.13
C MET A 55 5.75 -3.00 0.64
N LEU A 56 4.85 -3.18 1.61
CA LEU A 56 4.37 -2.09 2.45
C LEU A 56 5.36 -1.77 3.58
N VAL A 57 5.89 -2.80 4.24
CA VAL A 57 6.67 -2.66 5.48
C VAL A 57 8.16 -2.44 5.22
N VAL A 58 8.75 -3.21 4.31
CA VAL A 58 10.21 -3.23 4.08
C VAL A 58 10.73 -1.86 3.62
N PRO A 59 10.14 -1.18 2.63
CA PRO A 59 10.61 0.16 2.23
C PRO A 59 10.51 1.19 3.35
N GLY A 60 9.47 1.11 4.18
CA GLY A 60 9.33 1.93 5.37
C GLY A 60 10.50 1.73 6.34
N CYS A 61 10.86 0.49 6.65
CA CYS A 61 12.03 0.18 7.46
C CYS A 61 13.34 0.66 6.81
N LEU A 62 13.51 0.47 5.50
CA LEU A 62 14.70 0.93 4.77
C LEU A 62 14.86 2.45 4.83
N SER A 63 13.74 3.20 4.78
CA SER A 63 13.76 4.66 4.86
C SER A 63 14.39 5.21 6.15
N LEU A 64 14.36 4.44 7.25
CA LEU A 64 14.99 4.83 8.52
C LEU A 64 16.52 4.91 8.40
N PHE A 65 17.11 4.22 7.43
CA PHE A 65 18.55 4.16 7.17
C PHE A 65 19.02 5.14 6.09
N ILE A 66 18.14 5.99 5.54
CA ILE A 66 18.54 7.06 4.62
C ILE A 66 19.61 7.94 5.28
N ARG A 67 20.74 8.15 4.62
CA ARG A 67 21.93 8.75 5.23
C ARG A 67 21.67 10.18 5.71
N GLU A 68 21.23 11.05 4.80
CA GLU A 68 21.03 12.46 5.10
C GLU A 68 19.63 12.75 5.63
N GLN A 69 19.52 13.65 6.61
CA GLN A 69 18.22 14.00 7.19
C GLN A 69 17.31 14.71 6.17
N ARG A 70 17.90 15.51 5.28
CA ARG A 70 17.19 16.16 4.17
C ARG A 70 16.51 15.13 3.27
N ASP A 71 17.22 14.07 2.91
CA ASP A 71 16.74 13.03 2.00
C ASP A 71 15.61 12.22 2.65
N PHE A 72 15.68 11.99 3.96
CA PHE A 72 14.57 11.39 4.71
C PHE A 72 13.30 12.26 4.67
N TYR A 73 13.41 13.58 4.83
CA TYR A 73 12.25 14.46 4.68
C TYR A 73 11.73 14.50 3.25
N GLN A 74 12.63 14.51 2.27
CA GLN A 74 12.26 14.43 0.86
C GLN A 74 11.50 13.13 0.57
N TYR A 75 11.93 12.00 1.14
CA TYR A 75 11.20 10.73 1.07
C TYR A 75 9.79 10.85 1.63
N LEU A 76 9.61 11.39 2.84
CA LEU A 76 8.29 11.58 3.45
C LEU A 76 7.38 12.46 2.58
N VAL A 77 7.89 13.59 2.09
CA VAL A 77 7.14 14.48 1.21
C VAL A 77 6.76 13.77 -0.10
N SER A 78 7.68 13.01 -0.67
CA SER A 78 7.48 12.30 -1.94
C SER A 78 6.37 11.26 -1.82
N ILE A 79 6.39 10.44 -0.76
CA ILE A 79 5.35 9.41 -0.54
C ILE A 79 4.00 10.05 -0.23
N THR A 80 3.97 11.19 0.46
CA THR A 80 2.73 11.92 0.73
C THR A 80 2.13 12.48 -0.56
N ILE A 81 2.93 13.16 -1.40
CA ILE A 81 2.44 13.72 -2.66
C ILE A 81 1.97 12.60 -3.60
N ALA A 82 2.77 11.54 -3.76
CA ALA A 82 2.41 10.40 -4.58
C ALA A 82 1.10 9.74 -4.11
N PHE A 83 0.96 9.54 -2.80
CA PHE A 83 -0.28 9.00 -2.23
C PHE A 83 -1.47 9.93 -2.44
N LEU A 84 -1.32 11.25 -2.28
CA LEU A 84 -2.44 12.17 -2.49
C LEU A 84 -2.92 12.16 -3.95
N VAL A 85 -2.00 12.04 -4.91
CA VAL A 85 -2.36 11.89 -6.33
C VAL A 85 -3.10 10.56 -6.56
N VAL A 86 -2.53 9.45 -6.09
CA VAL A 86 -3.10 8.11 -6.28
C VAL A 86 -4.44 7.96 -5.55
N GLY A 87 -4.51 8.38 -4.29
CA GLY A 87 -5.72 8.40 -3.48
C GLY A 87 -6.79 9.34 -4.04
N GLY A 88 -6.39 10.47 -4.63
CA GLY A 88 -7.30 11.33 -5.38
C GLY A 88 -7.92 10.59 -6.57
N ILE A 89 -7.13 9.84 -7.34
CA ILE A 89 -7.64 9.00 -8.43
C ILE A 89 -8.62 7.96 -7.89
N TRP A 90 -8.27 7.22 -6.84
CA TRP A 90 -9.17 6.23 -6.23
C TRP A 90 -10.47 6.84 -5.70
N TYR A 91 -10.41 8.08 -5.21
CA TYR A 91 -11.59 8.77 -4.69
C TYR A 91 -12.57 9.15 -5.80
N PHE A 92 -12.08 9.70 -6.92
CA PHE A 92 -12.91 10.20 -8.02
C PHE A 92 -13.25 9.13 -9.08
N TYR A 93 -12.38 8.12 -9.24
CA TYR A 93 -12.48 7.05 -10.24
C TYR A 93 -12.39 5.69 -9.54
N PRO A 94 -13.45 5.29 -8.81
CA PRO A 94 -13.46 4.05 -8.04
C PRO A 94 -13.37 2.83 -8.97
N THR A 95 -12.41 1.95 -8.70
CA THR A 95 -12.19 0.71 -9.45
C THR A 95 -12.31 -0.49 -8.53
N GLU A 96 -12.77 -1.63 -9.06
CA GLU A 96 -12.95 -2.87 -8.30
C GLU A 96 -12.49 -4.08 -9.12
N MET A 97 -11.84 -5.06 -8.46
CA MET A 97 -11.38 -6.30 -9.09
C MET A 97 -12.05 -7.52 -8.47
N ILE A 98 -12.60 -8.40 -9.30
CA ILE A 98 -13.14 -9.68 -8.82
C ILE A 98 -11.98 -10.54 -8.30
N ARG A 99 -12.00 -10.86 -6.99
CA ARG A 99 -11.01 -11.74 -6.36
C ARG A 99 -11.32 -13.21 -6.65
N PRO A 100 -10.31 -14.06 -6.90
CA PRO A 100 -10.49 -15.50 -6.92
C PRO A 100 -11.02 -16.02 -5.58
N PRO A 101 -11.76 -17.14 -5.57
CA PRO A 101 -12.20 -17.80 -4.34
C PRO A 101 -11.02 -18.14 -3.42
N ILE A 102 -11.17 -17.91 -2.12
CA ILE A 102 -10.14 -18.20 -1.13
C ILE A 102 -10.00 -19.71 -0.96
N PRO A 103 -8.81 -20.31 -1.19
CA PRO A 103 -8.60 -21.74 -0.96
C PRO A 103 -8.82 -22.12 0.52
N GLY A 104 -9.18 -23.39 0.76
CA GLY A 104 -9.39 -23.92 2.12
C GLY A 104 -8.13 -24.44 2.81
N ASN A 105 -6.93 -24.07 2.35
CA ASN A 105 -5.66 -24.62 2.82
C ASN A 105 -4.92 -23.66 3.76
N TRP A 106 -3.94 -24.17 4.52
CA TRP A 106 -3.16 -23.36 5.46
C TRP A 106 -2.38 -22.23 4.77
N GLN A 107 -2.01 -22.44 3.51
CA GLN A 107 -1.27 -21.52 2.66
C GLN A 107 -2.02 -20.21 2.38
N SER A 108 -3.36 -20.22 2.48
CA SER A 108 -4.18 -19.03 2.27
C SER A 108 -4.44 -18.23 3.54
N HIS A 109 -3.88 -18.60 4.70
CA HIS A 109 -4.20 -17.93 5.97
C HIS A 109 -3.87 -16.44 5.93
N VAL A 110 -2.64 -16.08 5.52
CA VAL A 110 -2.21 -14.67 5.43
C VAL A 110 -3.06 -13.90 4.42
N TYR A 111 -3.36 -14.52 3.27
CA TYR A 111 -4.25 -13.91 2.29
C TYR A 111 -5.66 -13.67 2.84
N ARG A 112 -6.22 -14.63 3.59
CA ARG A 112 -7.55 -14.53 4.21
C ARG A 112 -7.64 -13.37 5.21
N GLU A 113 -6.62 -13.20 6.04
CA GLU A 113 -6.54 -12.06 6.96
C GLU A 113 -6.38 -10.73 6.22
N MET A 114 -5.58 -10.71 5.15
CA MET A 114 -5.40 -9.48 4.35
C MET A 114 -6.73 -9.05 3.72
N VAL A 115 -7.47 -9.97 3.10
CA VAL A 115 -8.73 -9.66 2.42
C VAL A 115 -9.92 -9.43 3.36
N SER A 116 -9.78 -9.70 4.66
CA SER A 116 -10.82 -9.38 5.66
C SER A 116 -10.79 -7.92 6.08
N VAL A 117 -9.65 -7.24 5.89
CA VAL A 117 -9.45 -5.82 6.22
C VAL A 117 -9.43 -4.94 4.97
N ASP A 118 -9.04 -5.51 3.82
CA ASP A 118 -8.87 -4.78 2.57
C ASP A 118 -9.96 -5.17 1.57
N ASN A 119 -10.80 -4.24 1.15
CA ASN A 119 -11.79 -4.47 0.10
C ASN A 119 -11.12 -4.59 -1.28
N PRO A 120 -11.75 -5.28 -2.26
CA PRO A 120 -11.21 -5.46 -3.62
C PRO A 120 -11.26 -4.19 -4.49
N VAL A 121 -11.03 -3.02 -3.89
CA VAL A 121 -11.13 -1.69 -4.52
C VAL A 121 -9.79 -0.98 -4.54
N CYS A 122 -9.74 0.26 -5.04
CA CYS A 122 -8.49 1.05 -5.14
C CYS A 122 -7.43 0.37 -6.03
N ILE A 123 -7.87 -0.24 -7.14
CA ILE A 123 -7.04 -1.11 -7.97
C ILE A 123 -6.09 -0.33 -8.86
N VAL A 124 -6.57 0.75 -9.49
CA VAL A 124 -5.79 1.54 -10.45
C VAL A 124 -5.65 3.00 -9.98
N PRO A 125 -4.43 3.55 -9.89
CA PRO A 125 -3.12 2.90 -10.07
C PRO A 125 -2.69 2.12 -8.82
N CYS A 126 -1.64 1.28 -8.95
CA CYS A 126 -1.12 0.50 -7.83
C CYS A 126 -0.40 1.39 -6.80
N GLY A 127 -0.89 1.44 -5.55
CA GLY A 127 -0.26 2.20 -4.47
C GLY A 127 0.95 1.52 -3.83
N HIS A 128 1.05 0.19 -3.90
CA HIS A 128 2.09 -0.60 -3.23
C HIS A 128 3.50 -0.33 -3.75
N VAL A 129 3.62 0.25 -4.95
CA VAL A 129 4.92 0.60 -5.55
C VAL A 129 5.44 1.97 -5.12
N ILE A 130 4.61 2.81 -4.48
CA ILE A 130 4.99 4.18 -4.10
C ILE A 130 6.20 4.17 -3.16
N THR A 131 6.13 3.42 -2.05
CA THR A 131 7.19 3.44 -1.03
C THR A 131 8.47 2.72 -1.49
N PRO A 132 8.45 1.58 -2.21
CA PRO A 132 9.65 1.03 -2.84
C PRO A 132 10.32 2.02 -3.80
N ILE A 133 9.58 2.62 -4.74
CA ILE A 133 10.16 3.53 -5.72
C ILE A 133 10.77 4.75 -5.01
N ALA A 134 10.04 5.36 -4.08
CA ALA A 134 10.52 6.53 -3.37
C ALA A 134 11.80 6.25 -2.57
N VAL A 135 11.92 5.10 -1.89
CA VAL A 135 13.13 4.78 -1.13
C VAL A 135 14.30 4.49 -2.08
N PHE A 136 14.10 3.75 -3.17
CA PHE A 136 15.19 3.41 -4.09
C PHE A 136 15.66 4.58 -4.96
N CYS A 137 14.82 5.57 -5.24
CA CYS A 137 15.23 6.76 -5.97
C CYS A 137 15.94 7.81 -5.11
N ILE A 138 15.89 7.66 -3.78
CA ILE A 138 16.51 8.59 -2.81
C ILE A 138 17.76 7.99 -2.17
N LEU A 139 17.84 6.65 -2.06
CA LEU A 139 19.06 5.92 -1.70
C LEU A 139 20.12 6.02 -2.79
#